data_AF-A0A8S3ALD9-F1
#
_entry.id   AF-A0A8S3ALD9-F1
#
_cell.length_a   1.000
_cell.length_b   1.000
_cell.length_c   1.000
_cell.angle_alpha   90.00
_cell.angle_beta   90.00
_cell.angle_gamma   90.00
#
_symmetry.space_group_name_H-M   'P 1'
#
loop_
_entity.id
_entity.type
_entity.pdbx_description
1 polymer ?
#
loop_
_entity_poly.entity_id
_entity_poly.type
_entity_poly.pdbx_seq_one_letter_code
_entity_poly.pdbx_strand_id
1 'polypeptide(L)' 'ANYFDKYGKLLSCTIPKGKRNNTFTHFGYAFVAFDDEDIVDRIIQDKPHFMDGLELEIQKAEDLARSRRASLSRSPSSRS' A
#
# COMPACT_ATOMS: atom_id res chain seq x y z
N ALA A 1 7.23 -6.04 11.20
CA ALA A 1 7.76 -4.68 11.42
C ALA A 1 9.27 -4.74 11.21
N ASN A 2 9.92 -3.94 10.38
CA ASN A 2 9.41 -2.89 9.50
C ASN A 2 10.53 -2.71 8.44
N TYR A 3 10.44 -3.36 7.26
CA TYR A 3 11.45 -3.16 6.19
C TYR A 3 11.70 -1.66 5.92
N PHE A 4 10.66 -0.88 6.14
CA PHE A 4 10.58 0.56 6.02
C PHE A 4 11.25 1.36 7.15
N ASP A 5 11.52 0.78 8.33
CA ASP A 5 12.19 1.50 9.44
C ASP A 5 13.60 1.95 9.08
N LYS A 6 14.31 1.18 8.24
CA LYS A 6 15.70 1.49 7.87
C LYS A 6 15.82 2.78 7.06
N TYR A 7 14.74 3.23 6.43
CA TYR A 7 14.71 4.45 5.63
C TYR A 7 14.38 5.68 6.47
N GLY A 8 13.68 5.50 7.59
CA GLY A 8 13.41 6.55 8.56
C GLY A 8 12.11 6.34 9.34
N LYS A 9 11.62 7.42 9.93
CA LYS A 9 10.52 7.37 10.91
C LYS A 9 9.18 7.09 10.23
N LEU A 10 8.61 5.93 10.54
CA LEU A 10 7.27 5.56 10.10
C LEU A 10 6.20 6.29 10.91
N LEU A 11 5.24 6.92 10.24
CA LEU A 11 4.06 7.50 10.88
C LEU A 11 2.90 6.51 10.99
N SER A 12 2.60 5.81 9.91
CA SER A 12 1.47 4.87 9.88
C SER A 12 1.65 3.82 8.78
N CYS A 13 1.18 2.61 9.05
CA CYS A 13 1.01 1.58 8.03
C CYS A 13 -0.45 1.10 8.04
N THR A 14 -1.11 1.14 6.89
CA THR A 14 -2.50 0.72 6.72
C THR A 14 -2.57 -0.34 5.63
N ILE A 15 -3.00 -1.55 5.99
CA ILE A 15 -3.29 -2.61 5.03
C ILE A 15 -4.81 -2.64 4.82
N PRO A 16 -5.30 -2.20 3.64
CA PRO A 16 -6.73 -2.28 3.36
C PRO A 16 -7.17 -3.74 3.36
N LYS A 17 -8.20 -4.02 4.16
CA LYS A 17 -8.84 -5.33 4.24
C LYS A 17 -10.00 -5.35 3.25
N GLY A 18 -10.00 -6.31 2.34
CA GLY A 18 -11.15 -6.58 1.49
C GLY A 18 -12.15 -7.48 2.20
N LYS A 19 -13.44 -7.14 2.10
CA LYS A 19 -14.51 -8.10 2.36
C LYS A 19 -14.83 -8.81 1.06
N ARG A 20 -14.27 -10.00 0.86
CA ARG A 20 -14.73 -10.94 -0.17
C ARG A 20 -15.24 -12.18 0.55
N ASN A 21 -16.56 -12.39 0.52
CA ASN A 21 -17.26 -13.56 1.07
C ASN A 21 -16.75 -14.04 2.45
N ASN A 22 -16.98 -13.24 3.50
CA ASN A 22 -16.75 -13.64 4.91
C ASN A 22 -15.30 -14.00 5.31
N THR A 23 -14.36 -14.00 4.36
CA THR A 23 -12.92 -14.18 4.62
C THR A 23 -12.24 -12.82 4.51
N PHE A 24 -11.52 -12.42 5.56
CA PHE A 24 -10.71 -11.20 5.55
C PHE A 24 -9.49 -11.43 4.65
N THR A 25 -9.61 -11.07 3.37
CA THR A 25 -8.49 -11.15 2.42
C THR A 25 -7.85 -9.78 2.30
N HIS A 26 -6.53 -9.72 2.50
CA HIS A 26 -5.75 -8.51 2.23
C HIS A 26 -5.63 -8.33 0.72
N PHE A 27 -5.74 -7.09 0.23
CA PHE A 27 -5.70 -6.82 -1.21
C PHE A 27 -4.31 -6.93 -1.85
N GLY A 28 -3.28 -7.37 -1.11
CA GLY A 28 -1.91 -7.49 -1.63
C GLY A 28 -1.16 -6.16 -1.75
N TYR A 29 -1.68 -5.08 -1.16
CA TYR A 29 -0.97 -3.81 -1.05
C TYR A 29 -1.15 -3.20 0.35
N ALA A 30 -0.22 -2.33 0.72
CA ALA A 30 -0.21 -1.60 1.98
C ALA A 30 0.12 -0.14 1.71
N PHE A 31 -0.47 0.76 2.49
CA PHE A 31 -0.09 2.17 2.51
C PHE A 31 0.85 2.40 3.67
N VAL A 32 1.93 3.11 3.39
CA VAL A 32 2.96 3.44 4.37
C VAL A 32 3.18 4.95 4.32
N ALA A 33 3.08 5.59 5.49
CA ALA A 33 3.30 7.02 5.65
C ALA A 33 4.57 7.26 6.47
N PHE A 34 5.41 8.18 6.00
CA PHE A 34 6.64 8.62 6.64
C PHE A 34 6.52 10.07 7.09
N ASP A 35 7.38 10.46 8.02
CA ASP A 35 7.46 11.84 8.55
C ASP A 35 8.07 12.83 7.54
N ASP A 36 8.78 12.31 6.53
CA ASP A 36 9.50 13.08 5.53
C ASP A 36 9.25 12.50 4.13
N GLU A 37 8.92 13.37 3.17
CA GLU A 37 8.67 13.00 1.77
C GLU A 37 9.95 12.60 1.04
N ASP A 38 11.11 13.15 1.40
CA ASP A 38 12.41 12.80 0.79
C ASP A 38 12.77 11.33 1.02
N ILE A 39 12.22 10.72 2.08
CA ILE A 39 12.36 9.29 2.35
C ILE A 39 11.59 8.49 1.28
N VAL A 40 10.41 8.95 0.88
CA VAL A 40 9.56 8.27 -0.12
C VAL A 40 10.25 8.22 -1.48
N ASP A 41 10.83 9.35 -1.92
CA ASP A 41 11.56 9.40 -3.18
C ASP A 41 12.81 8.52 -3.16
N ARG A 42 13.56 8.53 -2.05
CA ARG A 42 14.71 7.64 -1.86
C ARG A 42 14.32 6.17 -1.94
N ILE A 43 13.24 5.77 -1.28
CA ILE A 43 12.74 4.39 -1.34
C ILE A 43 12.41 4.04 -2.79
N ILE A 44 11.67 4.86 -3.51
CA ILE A 44 11.27 4.57 -4.91
C ILE A 44 12.49 4.40 -5.84
N GLN A 45 13.58 5.12 -5.57
CA GLN A 45 14.83 5.00 -6.31
C GLN A 45 15.67 3.77 -5.89
N ASP A 46 15.56 3.34 -4.65
CA ASP A 46 16.29 2.20 -4.05
C ASP A 46 15.68 0.84 -4.44
N LYS A 47 15.41 0.66 -5.74
CA LYS A 47 14.93 -0.61 -6.30
C LYS A 47 16.11 -1.53 -6.64
N PRO A 48 15.96 -2.87 -6.54
CA PRO A 48 14.73 -3.61 -6.20
C PRO A 48 14.51 -3.79 -4.68
N HIS A 49 13.24 -3.87 -4.28
CA HIS A 49 12.85 -4.18 -2.89
C HIS A 49 12.37 -5.62 -2.78
N PHE A 50 12.81 -6.33 -1.74
CA PHE A 50 12.36 -7.68 -1.43
C PHE A 50 11.89 -7.78 0.02
N MET A 51 10.72 -8.36 0.24
CA MET A 51 10.21 -8.75 1.56
C MET A 51 9.70 -10.19 1.49
N ASP A 52 10.17 -11.03 2.42
CA ASP A 52 9.82 -12.46 2.48
C ASP A 52 10.05 -13.23 1.16
N GLY A 53 11.05 -12.82 0.38
CA GLY A 53 11.35 -13.39 -0.94
C GLY A 53 10.43 -12.92 -2.08
N LEU A 54 9.48 -12.01 -1.80
CA LEU A 54 8.63 -11.37 -2.79
C LEU A 54 9.21 -10.00 -3.16
N GLU A 55 9.29 -9.72 -4.45
CA GLU A 55 9.62 -8.38 -4.95
C GLU A 55 8.45 -7.42 -4.69
N LEU A 56 8.76 -6.24 -4.16
CA LEU A 56 7.79 -5.21 -3.86
C LEU A 56 7.86 -4.07 -4.88
N GLU A 57 6.72 -3.72 -5.44
CA GLU A 57 6.57 -2.50 -6.22
C GLU A 57 6.17 -1.34 -5.30
N ILE A 58 6.98 -0.29 -5.29
CA ILE A 58 6.71 0.93 -4.52
C ILE A 58 6.40 2.07 -5.48
N GLN A 59 5.29 2.77 -5.18
CA GLN A 59 4.78 3.91 -5.93
C GLN A 59 4.32 5.00 -4.95
N LYS A 60 4.43 6.29 -5.35
CA LYS A 60 3.82 7.39 -4.60
C LYS A 60 2.30 7.19 -4.61
N ALA A 61 1.70 7.20 -3.42
CA ALA A 61 0.26 7.05 -3.30
C ALA A 61 -0.44 8.35 -3.73
N GLU A 62 -1.27 8.28 -4.76
CA GLU A 62 -2.23 9.36 -5.03
C GLU A 62 -3.28 9.34 -3.92
N ASP A 63 -3.34 10.43 -3.16
CA ASP A 63 -4.24 10.74 -2.04
C ASP A 63 -5.05 9.54 -1.48
N LEU A 64 -4.75 9.16 -0.23
CA LEU A 64 -5.40 8.03 0.44
C LEU A 64 -6.94 8.09 0.42
N ALA A 65 -7.55 9.28 0.37
CA ALA A 65 -9.00 9.43 0.24
C ALA A 65 -9.49 8.98 -1.16
N ARG A 66 -8.74 9.32 -2.21
CA ARG A 66 -9.01 8.87 -3.58
C ARG A 66 -8.74 7.37 -3.75
N SER A 67 -7.65 6.86 -3.17
CA SER A 67 -7.27 5.45 -3.21
C SER A 67 -8.26 4.51 -2.49
N ARG A 68 -8.82 4.93 -1.35
CA ARG A 68 -9.92 4.19 -0.68
C ARG A 68 -11.19 4.10 -1.54
N ARG A 69 -11.45 5.13 -2.34
CA ARG A 69 -12.64 5.20 -3.19
C ARG A 69 -12.48 4.34 -4.45
N ALA A 70 -11.27 4.26 -5.00
CA ALA A 70 -10.95 3.42 -6.17
C ALA A 70 -11.04 1.91 -5.88
N SER A 71 -10.70 1.48 -4.66
CA SER A 71 -10.79 0.07 -4.25
C SER A 71 -12.22 -0.37 -3.89
N LEU A 72 -13.11 0.58 -3.56
CA LEU A 72 -14.55 0.35 -3.38
C LEU A 72 -15.36 0.47 -4.68
N SER A 73 -14.80 1.06 -5.75
CA SER A 73 -15.51 1.29 -7.02
C SER A 73 -15.38 0.16 -8.03
N ARG A 74 -14.63 -0.92 -7.77
CA ARG A 74 -14.68 -2.16 -8.57
C ARG A 74 -15.67 -3.17 -7.98
N SER A 75 -16.94 -2.76 -7.90
CA SER A 75 -18.05 -3.71 -7.91
C SER A 75 -18.44 -3.95 -9.36
N PRO A 76 -18.49 -5.18 -9.87
CA PRO A 76 -19.04 -5.41 -11.20
C PRO A 76 -20.50 -5.01 -11.13
N SER A 77 -20.88 -3.95 -11.84
CA SER A 77 -22.27 -3.69 -12.15
C SER A 77 -22.75 -4.83 -13.04
N SER A 78 -23.25 -5.90 -12.41
CA SER A 78 -24.23 -6.78 -13.02
C SER A 78 -25.36 -5.89 -13.50
N ARG A 79 -25.44 -5.71 -14.82
CA ARG A 79 -26.55 -5.01 -15.44
C ARG A 79 -27.15 -5.97 -16.46
N SER A 80 -28.25 -6.57 -16.00
CA SER A 80 -29.42 -7.13 -16.69
C SER A 80 -29.21 -7.95 -17.96
#